data_AF-A0A2U1KHX8-F1
#
_entry.id   AF-A0A2U1KHX8-F1
#
_cell.length_a   1.000
_cell.length_b   1.000
_cell.length_c   1.000
_cell.angle_alpha   90.00
_cell.angle_beta   90.00
_cell.angle_gamma   90.00
#
_symmetry.space_group_name_H-M   'P 1'
#
loop_
_entity.id
_entity.type
_entity.pdbx_description
1 polymer ?
#
loop_
_entity_poly.entity_id
_entity_poly.type
_entity_poly.pdbx_seq_one_letter_code
_entity_poly.pdbx_strand_id
1 'polypeptide(L)'
;MANPHEFKLNQMKEAIKMLGSSTEKYGDPTLERFLIDRSMDPKKAAKMFVEWQKWRSSFVPLGFIPNSEIPEQLEQRKLFFSGFSKNGHPVWILDADKYYPVKDQDQYKSNMLYFLFHFIV
;
A
#
# COMPACT_ATOMS: atom_id res chain seq x y z
N MET A 1 12.89 21.93 -20.39
CA MET A 1 13.46 21.93 -19.03
C MET A 1 12.77 20.83 -18.26
N ALA A 2 13.49 19.87 -17.67
CA ALA A 2 12.85 18.76 -16.95
C ALA A 2 11.99 19.29 -15.80
N ASN A 3 10.79 18.74 -15.63
CA ASN A 3 9.90 19.11 -14.54
C ASN A 3 10.62 18.86 -13.19
N PRO A 4 10.62 19.80 -12.22
CA PRO A 4 11.21 19.57 -10.90
C PRO A 4 10.76 18.25 -10.24
N HIS A 5 9.54 17.80 -10.54
CA HIS A 5 9.01 16.52 -10.09
C HIS A 5 9.73 15.32 -10.71
N GLU A 6 9.87 15.30 -12.03
CA GLU A 6 10.59 14.26 -12.78
C GLU A 6 12.05 14.16 -12.34
N PHE A 7 12.67 15.31 -12.05
CA PHE A 7 14.04 15.34 -11.54
C PHE A 7 14.15 14.64 -10.17
N LYS A 8 13.22 14.92 -9.24
CA LYS A 8 13.17 14.25 -7.93
C LYS A 8 12.88 12.76 -8.05
N LEU A 9 12.03 12.38 -9.00
CA LEU A 9 11.70 11.00 -9.31
C LEU A 9 12.92 10.22 -9.80
N ASN A 10 13.69 10.79 -10.73
CA ASN A 10 14.92 10.19 -11.21
C ASN A 10 15.97 10.08 -10.11
N GLN A 11 16.12 11.09 -9.25
CA GLN A 11 16.99 11.00 -8.07
C GLN A 11 16.58 9.87 -7.12
N MET A 12 15.28 9.65 -6.94
CA MET A 12 14.77 8.55 -6.12
C MET A 12 15.08 7.20 -6.77
N LYS A 13 14.83 7.04 -8.08
CA LYS A 13 15.15 5.81 -8.83
C LYS A 13 16.63 5.43 -8.71
N GLU A 14 17.53 6.40 -8.86
CA GLU A 14 18.96 6.17 -8.66
C GLU A 14 19.31 5.81 -7.21
N ALA A 15 18.69 6.47 -6.23
CA ALA A 15 18.88 6.13 -4.81
C ALA A 15 18.41 4.71 -4.48
N ILE A 16 17.29 4.24 -5.06
CA ILE A 16 16.79 2.88 -4.91
C ILE A 16 17.78 1.87 -5.51
N LYS A 17 18.32 2.17 -6.69
CA LYS A 17 19.34 1.34 -7.35
C LYS A 17 20.62 1.22 -6.51
N MET A 18 21.08 2.33 -5.92
CA MET A 18 22.22 2.32 -4.98
C MET A 18 21.97 1.51 -3.72
N LEU A 19 20.71 1.40 -3.28
CA LEU A 19 20.31 0.54 -2.16
C LEU A 19 20.14 -0.94 -2.56
N GLY A 20 20.46 -1.30 -3.81
CA GLY A 20 20.41 -2.68 -4.30
C GLY A 20 19.00 -3.18 -4.62
N SER A 21 18.03 -2.28 -4.81
CA SER A 21 16.66 -2.65 -5.21
C SER A 21 16.31 -2.12 -6.60
N SER A 22 15.16 -2.56 -7.14
CA SER A 22 14.66 -2.18 -8.46
C SER A 22 13.25 -1.57 -8.39
N THR A 23 12.97 -0.64 -9.28
CA THR A 23 11.64 -0.02 -9.45
C THR A 23 10.84 -0.62 -10.61
N GLU A 24 11.36 -1.58 -11.37
CA GLU A 24 10.73 -2.09 -12.61
C GLU A 24 9.30 -2.61 -12.42
N LYS A 25 8.99 -3.14 -11.24
CA LYS A 25 7.64 -3.65 -10.91
C LYS A 25 6.61 -2.55 -10.61
N TYR A 26 7.04 -1.30 -10.49
CA TYR A 26 6.22 -0.19 -10.00
C TYR A 26 6.33 1.02 -10.91
N GLY A 27 5.18 1.54 -11.35
CA GLY A 27 5.14 2.74 -12.17
C GLY A 27 5.44 4.02 -11.39
N ASP A 28 5.74 5.08 -12.14
CA ASP A 28 6.05 6.42 -11.62
C ASP A 28 5.04 6.93 -10.58
N PRO A 29 3.70 6.80 -10.79
CA PRO A 29 2.72 7.24 -9.78
C PRO A 29 2.88 6.55 -8.42
N THR A 30 3.38 5.30 -8.38
CA THR A 30 3.63 4.61 -7.12
C THR A 30 4.82 5.22 -6.41
N LEU A 31 5.92 5.48 -7.12
CA LEU A 31 7.12 6.10 -6.57
C LEU A 31 6.85 7.53 -6.10
N GLU A 32 6.02 8.27 -6.84
CA GLU A 32 5.59 9.63 -6.48
C GLU A 32 4.86 9.68 -5.13
N ARG A 33 4.05 8.66 -4.79
CA ARG A 33 3.40 8.58 -3.46
C ARG A 33 4.42 8.59 -2.32
N PHE A 34 5.53 7.87 -2.47
CA PHE A 34 6.61 7.85 -1.47
C PHE A 34 7.39 9.18 -1.42
N LEU A 35 7.55 9.85 -2.57
CA LEU A 35 8.14 11.19 -2.60
C LEU A 35 7.27 12.20 -1.86
N ILE A 36 5.96 12.21 -2.13
CA ILE A 36 5.00 13.10 -1.46
C ILE A 36 5.01 12.83 0.05
N ASP A 37 4.95 11.57 0.47
CA ASP A 37 4.97 11.17 1.90
C ASP A 37 6.29 11.51 2.61
N ARG A 38 7.38 11.69 1.85
CA ARG A 38 8.69 12.08 2.36
C ARG A 38 9.08 13.49 1.98
N SER A 39 8.08 14.36 1.76
CA SER A 39 8.27 15.80 1.52
C SER A 39 9.23 16.10 0.36
N MET A 40 9.15 15.31 -0.71
CA MET A 40 9.99 15.40 -1.90
C MET A 40 11.50 15.21 -1.62
N ASP A 41 11.86 14.47 -0.57
CA ASP A 41 13.22 14.01 -0.28
C ASP A 41 13.48 12.63 -0.94
N PRO A 42 14.27 12.57 -2.03
CA PRO A 42 14.47 11.32 -2.76
C PRO A 42 15.18 10.23 -1.96
N LYS A 43 16.07 10.60 -1.03
CA LYS A 43 16.84 9.62 -0.24
C LYS A 43 15.95 8.97 0.82
N LYS A 44 15.14 9.77 1.52
CA LYS A 44 14.17 9.25 2.49
C LYS A 44 13.08 8.43 1.82
N ALA A 45 12.57 8.90 0.68
CA ALA A 45 11.60 8.17 -0.13
C ALA A 45 12.16 6.82 -0.60
N ALA A 46 13.40 6.80 -1.13
CA ALA A 46 14.06 5.57 -1.56
C ALA A 46 14.23 4.56 -0.41
N LYS A 47 14.68 5.01 0.76
CA LYS A 47 14.84 4.13 1.93
C LYS A 47 13.50 3.50 2.34
N MET A 48 12.46 4.32 2.46
CA MET A 48 11.11 3.84 2.80
C MET A 48 10.58 2.87 1.74
N PHE A 49 10.78 3.15 0.46
CA PHE A 49 10.36 2.27 -0.63
C PHE A 49 11.03 0.91 -0.56
N VAL A 50 12.35 0.85 -0.31
CA VAL A 50 13.08 -0.42 -0.18
C VAL A 50 12.61 -1.21 1.04
N GLU A 51 12.38 -0.55 2.18
CA GLU A 51 11.80 -1.19 3.37
C GLU A 51 10.39 -1.74 3.09
N TRP A 52 9.55 -0.96 2.41
CA TRP A 52 8.23 -1.37 2.00
C TRP A 52 8.27 -2.56 1.03
N GLN A 53 9.19 -2.57 0.06
CA GLN A 53 9.34 -3.71 -0.86
C GLN A 53 9.72 -4.99 -0.11
N LYS A 54 10.67 -4.91 0.83
CA LYS A 54 11.06 -6.07 1.66
C LYS A 54 9.88 -6.61 2.46
N TRP A 55 9.16 -5.71 3.13
CA TRP A 55 7.97 -6.08 3.88
C TRP A 55 6.88 -6.66 2.96
N ARG A 56 6.69 -6.12 1.76
CA ARG A 56 5.70 -6.65 0.80
C ARG A 56 6.07 -8.04 0.31
N SER A 57 7.36 -8.31 0.07
CA SER A 57 7.84 -9.64 -0.28
C SER A 57 7.70 -10.67 0.85
N SER A 58 7.81 -10.25 2.12
CA SER A 58 7.63 -11.18 3.25
C SER A 58 6.17 -11.39 3.64
N PHE A 59 5.33 -10.35 3.54
CA PHE A 59 3.95 -10.37 4.05
C PHE A 59 2.92 -10.71 2.96
N VAL A 60 3.18 -10.34 1.70
CA VAL A 60 2.27 -10.61 0.57
C VAL A 60 3.07 -11.21 -0.60
N PRO A 61 3.60 -12.44 -0.45
CA PRO A 61 4.50 -13.03 -1.43
C PRO A 61 3.86 -13.26 -2.81
N LEU A 62 2.54 -13.47 -2.84
CA LEU A 62 1.76 -13.65 -4.07
C LEU A 62 1.34 -12.32 -4.72
N GLY A 63 1.68 -11.17 -4.12
CA GLY A 63 1.25 -9.84 -4.59
C GLY A 63 -0.19 -9.47 -4.21
N PHE A 64 -1.01 -10.46 -3.87
CA PHE A 64 -2.32 -10.36 -3.27
C PHE A 64 -2.44 -11.35 -2.10
N ILE A 65 -3.39 -11.13 -1.20
CA ILE A 65 -3.75 -12.10 -0.16
C ILE A 65 -4.94 -12.91 -0.69
N PRO A 66 -4.83 -14.23 -0.86
CA PRO A 66 -5.92 -15.08 -1.32
C PRO A 66 -7.15 -15.02 -0.42
N ASN A 67 -8.34 -15.09 -1.01
CA ASN A 67 -9.61 -15.16 -0.27
C ASN A 67 -9.66 -16.34 0.72
N SER A 68 -8.93 -17.42 0.42
CA SER A 68 -8.81 -18.60 1.30
C SER A 68 -8.04 -18.34 2.60
N GLU A 69 -7.26 -17.26 2.68
CA GLU A 69 -6.55 -16.85 3.91
C GLU A 69 -7.43 -16.00 4.83
N ILE A 70 -8.57 -15.51 4.34
CA ILE A 70 -9.52 -14.66 5.07
C ILE A 70 -11.01 -15.06 4.89
N PRO A 71 -11.36 -16.36 4.96
CA PRO A 71 -12.72 -16.82 4.65
C PRO A 71 -13.75 -16.29 5.66
N GLU A 72 -13.39 -16.27 6.94
CA GLU A 72 -14.26 -15.80 8.03
C GLU A 72 -14.62 -14.30 7.87
N GLN A 73 -13.70 -13.51 7.33
CA GLN A 73 -13.82 -12.08 7.15
C GLN A 73 -14.72 -11.72 5.97
N LEU A 74 -14.64 -12.48 4.88
CA LEU A 74 -15.53 -12.35 3.74
C LEU A 74 -16.97 -12.69 4.13
N GLU A 75 -17.16 -13.70 4.98
CA GLU A 75 -18.47 -14.07 5.53
C GLU A 75 -19.04 -12.99 6.48
N GLN A 76 -18.19 -12.37 7.30
CA GLN A 76 -18.61 -11.35 8.27
C GLN A 76 -19.05 -10.02 7.63
N ARG A 77 -18.80 -9.80 6.33
CA ARG A 77 -19.20 -8.60 5.55
C ARG A 77 -19.02 -7.30 6.34
N LYS A 78 -17.81 -7.07 6.85
CA LYS A 78 -17.52 -5.90 7.72
C LYS A 78 -17.21 -4.63 6.94
N LEU A 79 -16.95 -4.74 5.65
CA LEU A 79 -16.58 -3.61 4.79
C LEU A 79 -17.56 -3.52 3.62
N PHE A 80 -18.12 -2.33 3.41
CA PHE A 80 -19.10 -2.05 2.37
C PHE A 80 -18.58 -0.95 1.45
N PHE A 81 -18.60 -1.20 0.14
CA PHE A 81 -18.35 -0.14 -0.83
C PHE A 81 -19.60 0.73 -0.93
N SER A 82 -19.50 2.00 -0.56
CA SER A 82 -20.62 2.94 -0.60
C SER A 82 -20.61 3.85 -1.84
N GLY A 83 -19.68 3.63 -2.77
CA GLY A 83 -19.51 4.43 -3.98
C GLY A 83 -18.36 5.43 -3.87
N PHE A 84 -18.40 6.51 -4.65
CA PHE A 84 -17.34 7.51 -4.72
C PHE A 84 -17.76 8.82 -4.03
N SER A 85 -16.80 9.47 -3.39
CA SER A 85 -16.94 10.84 -2.87
C SER A 85 -17.11 11.84 -4.03
N LYS A 86 -17.51 13.07 -3.69
CA LYS A 86 -17.62 14.18 -4.67
C LYS A 86 -16.34 14.44 -5.46
N ASN A 87 -15.19 14.08 -4.89
CA ASN A 87 -13.88 14.26 -5.50
C ASN A 87 -13.37 12.97 -6.19
N GLY A 88 -14.23 11.97 -6.40
CA GLY A 88 -13.88 10.73 -7.10
C GLY A 88 -13.11 9.69 -6.27
N HIS A 89 -12.87 9.94 -4.98
CA HIS A 89 -12.22 8.94 -4.11
C HIS A 89 -13.21 7.86 -3.67
N PRO A 90 -12.85 6.57 -3.73
CA PRO A 90 -13.71 5.48 -3.26
C PRO A 90 -14.00 5.62 -1.75
N VAL A 91 -15.26 5.40 -1.37
CA VAL A 91 -15.74 5.46 0.02
C VAL A 91 -16.11 4.05 0.47
N TRP A 92 -15.42 3.59 1.51
CA TRP A 92 -15.67 2.33 2.17
C TRP A 92 -16.20 2.58 3.58
N ILE A 93 -17.26 1.89 3.94
CA ILE A 93 -17.86 1.93 5.28
C ILE A 93 -17.46 0.66 6.01
N LEU A 94 -16.88 0.83 7.20
CA LEU A 94 -16.47 -0.26 8.07
C LEU A 94 -17.45 -0.36 9.24
N ASP A 95 -18.07 -1.52 9.39
CA ASP A 95 -18.94 -1.86 10.51
C ASP A 95 -18.06 -2.29 11.70
N ALA A 96 -17.79 -1.32 12.59
CA ALA A 96 -16.91 -1.50 13.74
C ALA A 96 -17.52 -2.38 14.84
N ASP A 97 -18.86 -2.54 14.88
CA ASP A 97 -19.50 -3.37 15.91
C ASP A 97 -19.30 -4.87 15.64
N LYS A 98 -19.09 -5.22 14.36
CA LYS A 98 -18.67 -6.58 13.95
C LYS A 98 -17.17 -6.83 14.16
N TYR A 99 -16.41 -5.81 14.56
CA TYR A 99 -15.01 -5.94 15.00
C TYR A 99 -14.96 -6.43 16.46
N TYR A 100 -15.54 -7.61 16.73
CA TYR A 100 -15.24 -8.34 17.97
C TYR A 100 -13.71 -8.54 18.10
N PRO A 101 -13.12 -8.50 19.31
CA PRO A 101 -11.68 -8.57 19.47
C PRO A 101 -11.18 -9.87 18.85
N VAL A 102 -10.46 -9.74 17.73
CA VAL A 102 -9.78 -10.86 17.09
C VAL A 102 -8.83 -11.42 18.15
N LYS A 103 -9.00 -12.69 18.53
CA LYS A 103 -8.14 -13.34 19.53
C LYS A 103 -6.67 -13.37 19.10
N ASP A 104 -6.42 -13.16 17.80
CA ASP A 104 -5.11 -13.17 17.17
C ASP A 104 -4.80 -11.82 16.49
N GLN A 105 -3.77 -11.14 16.98
CA GLN A 105 -3.34 -9.83 16.47
C GLN A 105 -2.78 -9.91 15.04
N ASP A 106 -2.23 -11.05 14.63
CA ASP A 106 -1.61 -11.17 13.32
C ASP A 106 -2.67 -11.37 12.23
N GLN A 107 -3.76 -12.06 12.56
CA GLN A 107 -4.92 -12.13 11.70
C GLN A 107 -5.60 -10.76 11.54
N TYR A 108 -5.66 -9.95 12.60
CA TYR A 108 -6.14 -8.57 12.51
C TYR A 108 -5.31 -7.72 11.53
N LYS A 109 -3.97 -7.78 11.63
CA LYS A 109 -3.07 -7.05 10.72
C LYS A 109 -3.27 -7.50 9.28
N SER A 110 -3.33 -8.82 9.05
CA SER A 110 -3.55 -9.39 7.72
C SER A 110 -4.87 -8.91 7.10
N ASN A 111 -5.94 -8.84 7.90
CA ASN A 111 -7.25 -8.35 7.46
C ASN A 111 -7.20 -6.88 7.01
N MET A 112 -6.64 -6.00 7.84
CA MET A 112 -6.49 -4.58 7.50
C MET A 112 -5.65 -4.38 6.25
N LEU A 113 -4.62 -5.21 6.08
CA LEU A 113 -3.73 -5.18 4.92
C LEU A 113 -4.41 -5.68 3.65
N TYR A 114 -5.19 -6.76 3.72
CA TYR A 114 -6.02 -7.20 2.60
C TYR A 114 -6.96 -6.09 2.15
N PHE A 115 -7.65 -5.43 3.08
CA PHE A 115 -8.56 -4.35 2.72
C PHE A 115 -7.82 -3.18 2.05
N LEU A 116 -6.67 -2.78 2.59
CA LEU A 116 -5.88 -1.70 2.02
C LEU A 116 -5.37 -2.05 0.60
N PHE A 117 -4.90 -3.29 0.39
CA PHE A 117 -4.34 -3.70 -0.90
C PHE A 117 -5.35 -4.06 -1.97
N HIS A 118 -6.50 -4.62 -1.58
CA HIS A 118 -7.49 -5.05 -2.55
C HIS A 118 -8.43 -3.91 -2.97
N PHE A 119 -8.63 -2.91 -2.11
CA PHE A 119 -9.67 -1.90 -2.30
C PHE A 119 -9.20 -0.44 -2.29
N ILE A 120 -7.97 -0.15 -1.87
CA ILE A 120 -7.47 1.24 -1.72
C ILE A 120 -6.21 1.52 -2.58
N VAL A 121 -5.26 0.58 -2.64
CA VAL A 121 -3.96 0.76 -3.34
C VAL A 121 -4.02 0.30 -4.78
#